data_AF-A0A9E3Y6M5-F1
#
_entry.id   AF-A0A9E3Y6M5-F1
#
_cell.length_a   1.000
_cell.length_b   1.000
_cell.length_c   1.000
_cell.angle_alpha   90.00
_cell.angle_beta   90.00
_cell.angle_gamma   90.00
#
_symmetry.space_group_name_H-M   'P 1'
#
loop_
_entity.id
_entity.type
_entity.pdbx_description
1 polymer ?
#
loop_
_entity_poly.entity_id
_entity_poly.type
_entity_poly.pdbx_seq_one_letter_code
_entity_poly.pdbx_strand_id
1 'polypeptide(L)' 'GADDIEGVAVDVTAEGHLVVERDEGGRKVLAVGDVIHLRPT' A
#
# COMPACT_ATOMS: atom_id res chain seq x y z
N GLY A 1 10.15 10.01 -10.04
CA GLY A 1 9.85 10.03 -8.60
C GLY A 1 8.55 9.30 -8.46
N ALA A 2 8.52 8.22 -7.68
CA ALA A 2 7.26 7.55 -7.40
C ALA A 2 6.50 8.45 -6.44
N ASP A 3 5.23 8.73 -6.74
CA ASP A 3 4.36 9.42 -5.80
C ASP A 3 4.16 8.53 -4.58
N ASP A 4 4.25 9.13 -3.39
CA ASP A 4 3.93 8.45 -2.13
C ASP A 4 2.44 8.04 -2.14
N ILE A 5 2.14 6.91 -1.52
CA ILE A 5 0.78 6.36 -1.43
C ILE A 5 0.45 6.12 0.03
N GLU A 6 -0.64 6.71 0.47
CA GLU A 6 -1.21 6.49 1.81
C GLU A 6 -2.46 5.61 1.72
N GLY A 7 -2.64 4.77 2.74
CA GLY A 7 -3.78 3.88 2.85
C GLY A 7 -3.54 2.68 3.75
N VAL A 8 -4.48 1.74 3.71
CA VAL A 8 -4.46 0.52 4.51
C VAL A 8 -3.94 -0.64 3.67
N ALA A 9 -2.91 -1.32 4.17
CA ALA A 9 -2.48 -2.61 3.63
C ALA A 9 -3.59 -3.66 3.88
N VAL A 10 -4.22 -4.15 2.81
CA VAL A 10 -5.38 -5.06 2.92
C VAL A 10 -5.10 -6.48 2.47
N ASP A 11 -4.07 -6.70 1.65
CA ASP A 11 -3.72 -8.02 1.14
C ASP A 11 -2.29 -8.05 0.56
N VAL A 12 -1.83 -9.25 0.21
CA VAL A 12 -0.61 -9.50 -0.56
C VAL A 12 -0.96 -10.47 -1.71
N THR A 13 -0.60 -10.14 -2.96
CA THR A 13 -0.87 -11.02 -4.10
C THR A 13 -0.03 -12.31 -4.04
N ALA A 14 -0.35 -13.30 -4.88
CA ALA A 14 0.39 -14.56 -4.96
C ALA A 14 1.87 -14.38 -5.34
N GLU A 15 2.19 -13.29 -6.03
CA GLU A 15 3.54 -12.90 -6.43
C GLU A 15 4.29 -12.11 -5.34
N GLY A 16 3.62 -11.81 -4.22
CA GLY A 16 4.20 -11.06 -3.11
C GLY A 16 4.03 -9.54 -3.20
N HIS A 17 3.17 -9.03 -4.07
CA HIS A 17 2.93 -7.59 -4.18
C HIS A 17 1.96 -7.10 -3.11
N LEU A 18 2.22 -5.94 -2.53
CA LEU A 18 1.34 -5.34 -1.53
C LEU A 18 0.10 -4.77 -2.20
N VAL A 19 -1.08 -5.06 -1.64
CA VAL A 19 -2.34 -4.43 -2.03
C VAL A 19 -2.72 -3.40 -0.97
N VAL A 20 -2.83 -2.14 -1.40
CA VAL A 20 -3.24 -1.02 -0.55
C VAL A 20 -4.61 -0.53 -0.98
N GLU A 21 -5.54 -0.46 -0.04
CA GLU A 21 -6.76 0.33 -0.20
C GLU A 21 -6.45 1.77 0.18
N ARG A 22 -6.51 2.67 -0.80
CA ARG A 22 -6.08 4.07 -0.64
C ARG A 22 -7.16 4.87 0.08
N ASP A 23 -6.74 5.87 0.84
CA ASP A 23 -7.65 6.77 1.55
C ASP A 23 -8.50 7.62 0.58
N GLU A 24 -7.93 7.97 -0.58
CA GLU A 24 -8.63 8.63 -1.69
C GLU A 24 -9.61 7.70 -2.43
N GLY A 25 -9.59 6.40 -2.08
CA GLY A 25 -10.38 5.36 -2.68
C GLY A 25 -9.66 4.51 -3.73
N GLY A 26 -10.19 3.31 -3.91
CA GLY A 26 -9.69 2.31 -4.84
C GLY A 26 -8.46 1.57 -4.35
N ARG A 27 -8.18 0.44 -5.01
CA ARG A 27 -7.05 -0.43 -4.68
C ARG A 27 -5.86 -0.16 -5.59
N LYS A 28 -4.66 -0.23 -5.02
CA LYS A 28 -3.41 -0.16 -5.76
C LYS A 28 -2.50 -1.33 -5.39
N VAL A 29 -1.89 -1.94 -6.40
CA VAL A 29 -0.92 -3.03 -6.26
C VAL A 29 0.47 -2.45 -6.39
N LEU A 30 1.34 -2.75 -5.42
CA LEU A 30 2.70 -2.25 -5.34
C LEU A 30 3.68 -3.42 -5.38
N ALA A 31 4.50 -3.44 -6.44
CA ALA A 31 5.55 -4.44 -6.61
C ALA A 31 6.90 -4.00 -6.01
N VAL A 32 7.06 -2.71 -5.71
CA VAL A 32 8.30 -2.11 -5.22
C VAL A 32 8.00 -0.87 -4.37
N GLY A 33 8.78 -0.67 -3.30
CA GLY A 33 8.70 0.49 -2.41
C GLY A 33 9.08 0.13 -0.97
N ASP A 34 9.58 1.12 -0.21
CA ASP A 34 9.76 0.99 1.24
C ASP A 34 8.41 1.15 1.94
N VAL A 35 8.14 0.31 2.95
CA VAL A 35 6.88 0.35 3.71
C VAL A 35 7.15 0.92 5.10
N ILE A 36 6.45 2.01 5.42
CA ILE A 36 6.44 2.60 6.76
C ILE A 36 5.10 2.27 7.41
N HIS A 37 5.10 1.40 8.42
CA HIS A 37 3.89 1.09 9.17
C HIS A 37 3.70 2.07 10.32
N LEU A 38 2.60 2.83 10.30
CA LEU A 38 2.24 3.78 11.34
C LEU A 38 1.19 3.18 12.27
N ARG A 39 1.30 3.45 13.57
CA ARG A 39 0.27 3.10 14.56
C ARG A 39 -0.55 4.36 14.88
N PRO A 40 -1.90 4.27 14.96
CA PRO A 40 -2.70 5.37 15.47
C PRO A 40 -2.27 5.75 16.89
N THR A 41 -2.16 7.06 17.16
CA THR A 41 -1.94 7.62 18.51
C THR A 41 -3.19 7.58 19.36
#